data_AF-A0A0S7ZEH5-F1
#
_entry.id   AF-A0A0S7ZEH5-F1
#
_cell.length_a   1.000
_cell.length_b   1.000
_cell.length_c   1.000
_cell.angle_alpha   90.00
_cell.angle_beta   90.00
_cell.angle_gamma   90.00
#
_symmetry.space_group_name_H-M   'P 1'
#
loop_
_entity.id
_entity.type
_entity.pdbx_description
1 polymer ?
#
loop_
_entity_poly.entity_id
_entity_poly.type
_entity_poly.pdbx_seq_one_letter_code
_entity_poly.pdbx_strand_id
1 'polypeptide(L)'
;VIPSKCTACGDCVEACPLDLFVIMPLEYKLIVQCRNLLEGDEAEDVCKVACTACGRCAADAAPGLIEMVNGLAVIDYSKNALASPDAIARCPTDAIVWVEGPQFADRPELARSATV
;
A
#
# COMPACT_ATOMS: atom_id res chain seq x y z
N VAL A 1 -7.38 -7.95 -8.86
CA VAL A 1 -8.67 -7.25 -9.10
C VAL A 1 -8.70 -6.81 -10.56
N ILE A 2 -9.79 -7.05 -11.30
CA ILE A 2 -9.98 -6.46 -12.64
C ILE A 2 -10.79 -5.17 -12.44
N PRO A 3 -10.21 -3.97 -12.59
CA PRO A 3 -10.88 -2.75 -12.12
C PRO A 3 -12.22 -2.48 -12.78
N SER A 4 -12.38 -2.79 -14.07
CA SER A 4 -13.64 -2.61 -14.81
C SER A 4 -14.77 -3.54 -14.37
N LYS A 5 -14.47 -4.60 -13.61
CA LYS A 5 -15.44 -5.58 -13.09
C LYS A 5 -15.60 -5.51 -11.57
N CYS A 6 -14.77 -4.71 -10.88
CA CYS A 6 -14.82 -4.62 -9.43
C CYS A 6 -16.04 -3.80 -9.00
N THR A 7 -16.95 -4.42 -8.24
CA THR A 7 -18.13 -3.77 -7.68
C THR A 7 -18.04 -3.60 -6.15
N ALA A 8 -16.86 -3.84 -5.57
CA ALA A 8 -16.65 -3.88 -4.12
C ALA A 8 -17.57 -4.91 -3.39
N CYS A 9 -17.74 -6.10 -3.98
CA CYS A 9 -18.61 -7.14 -3.41
C CYS A 9 -18.12 -7.75 -2.08
N GLY A 10 -16.81 -7.74 -1.82
CA GLY A 10 -16.23 -8.27 -0.58
C GLY A 10 -15.70 -9.71 -0.66
N ASP A 11 -16.05 -10.48 -1.69
CA ASP A 11 -15.67 -11.90 -1.79
C ASP A 11 -14.16 -12.15 -1.64
N CYS A 12 -13.32 -11.28 -2.21
CA CYS A 12 -11.86 -11.41 -2.09
C CYS A 12 -11.34 -11.14 -0.67
N VAL A 13 -12.02 -10.29 0.10
CA VAL A 13 -11.69 -10.00 1.49
C VAL A 13 -12.00 -11.22 2.35
N GLU A 14 -13.22 -11.77 2.22
CA GLU A 14 -13.66 -12.94 2.99
C GLU A 14 -12.89 -14.21 2.66
N ALA A 15 -12.55 -14.42 1.38
CA ALA A 15 -11.85 -15.62 0.95
C ALA A 15 -10.37 -15.68 1.34
N CYS A 16 -9.76 -14.55 1.74
CA CYS A 16 -8.33 -14.50 2.03
C CYS A 16 -8.05 -14.90 3.50
N PRO A 17 -7.45 -16.09 3.76
CA PRO A 17 -7.18 -16.53 5.14
C PRO A 17 -6.07 -15.72 5.82
N LEU A 18 -5.32 -14.92 5.04
CA LEU A 18 -4.25 -14.05 5.51
C LEU A 18 -4.71 -12.60 5.72
N ASP A 19 -5.99 -12.32 5.49
CA ASP A 19 -6.60 -10.98 5.68
C ASP A 19 -5.86 -9.88 4.90
N LEU A 20 -5.33 -10.17 3.71
CA LEU A 20 -4.47 -9.24 2.97
C LEU A 20 -5.23 -8.14 2.22
N PHE A 21 -6.51 -8.33 1.98
CA PHE A 21 -7.32 -7.40 1.19
C PHE A 21 -8.28 -6.63 2.08
N VAL A 22 -8.44 -5.35 1.80
CA VAL A 22 -9.41 -4.47 2.47
C VAL A 22 -10.12 -3.62 1.43
N ILE A 23 -11.43 -3.41 1.59
CA ILE A 23 -12.18 -2.44 0.80
C ILE A 23 -12.13 -1.10 1.53
N MET A 24 -11.66 -0.07 0.84
CA MET A 24 -11.52 1.27 1.38
C MET A 24 -12.35 2.28 0.58
N PRO A 25 -12.77 3.41 1.19
CA PRO A 25 -13.36 4.53 0.48
C PRO A 25 -12.43 5.10 -0.61
N LEU A 26 -13.01 5.61 -1.70
CA LEU A 26 -12.26 6.21 -2.82
C LEU A 26 -11.47 7.48 -2.43
N GLU A 27 -11.82 8.09 -1.29
CA GLU A 27 -11.13 9.27 -0.75
C GLU A 27 -9.75 8.92 -0.16
N TYR A 28 -9.49 7.64 0.13
CA TYR A 28 -8.23 7.17 0.70
C TYR A 28 -7.24 6.92 -0.43
N LYS A 29 -6.50 7.98 -0.78
CA LYS A 29 -5.52 7.93 -1.88
C LYS A 29 -4.15 7.42 -1.44
N LEU A 30 -3.75 7.68 -0.20
CA LEU A 30 -2.48 7.23 0.34
C LEU A 30 -2.61 5.79 0.85
N ILE A 31 -1.88 4.86 0.24
CA ILE A 31 -2.01 3.42 0.50
C ILE A 31 -0.62 2.79 0.66
N VAL A 32 -0.43 2.05 1.75
CA VAL A 32 0.72 1.14 1.90
C VAL A 32 0.33 -0.23 1.35
N GLN A 33 1.08 -0.73 0.37
CA GLN A 33 0.80 -2.02 -0.29
C GLN A 33 1.52 -3.19 0.39
N CYS A 34 2.53 -2.91 1.22
CA CYS A 34 3.30 -3.93 1.91
C CYS A 34 2.60 -4.38 3.20
N ARG A 35 2.43 -5.69 3.37
CA ARG A 35 2.03 -6.36 4.62
C ARG A 35 3.05 -7.40 5.10
N ASN A 36 4.23 -7.45 4.49
CA ASN A 36 5.29 -8.37 4.90
C ASN A 36 5.88 -7.94 6.24
N LEU A 37 6.01 -8.88 7.18
CA LEU A 37 6.61 -8.63 8.50
C LEU A 37 8.14 -8.83 8.50
N LEU A 38 8.71 -9.29 7.39
CA LEU A 38 10.16 -9.28 7.18
C LEU A 38 10.64 -7.82 7.00
N GLU A 39 11.85 -7.54 7.48
CA GLU A 39 12.44 -6.20 7.45
C GLU A 39 13.72 -6.17 6.61
N GLY A 40 14.07 -4.99 6.09
CA GLY A 40 15.34 -4.75 5.41
C GLY A 40 15.58 -5.65 4.18
N ASP A 41 16.83 -6.10 4.03
CA ASP A 41 17.31 -6.84 2.86
C ASP A 41 16.54 -8.17 2.67
N GLU A 42 16.15 -8.85 3.75
CA GLU A 42 15.38 -10.10 3.69
C GLU A 42 14.01 -9.90 3.03
N ALA A 43 13.40 -8.73 3.22
CA ALA A 43 12.13 -8.39 2.59
C ALA A 43 12.30 -8.02 1.11
N GLU A 44 13.38 -7.30 0.77
CA GLU A 44 13.69 -6.92 -0.62
C GLU A 44 14.04 -8.13 -1.49
N ASP A 45 14.75 -9.12 -0.92
CA ASP A 45 15.12 -10.36 -1.61
C ASP A 45 13.89 -11.14 -2.12
N VAL A 46 12.79 -11.08 -1.37
CA VAL A 46 11.54 -11.78 -1.71
C VAL A 46 10.51 -10.88 -2.40
N CYS A 47 10.57 -9.57 -2.19
CA CYS A 47 9.59 -8.63 -2.69
C CYS A 47 10.22 -7.28 -3.07
N LYS A 48 10.27 -6.99 -4.38
CA LYS A 48 10.81 -5.73 -4.92
C LYS A 48 10.07 -4.47 -4.46
N VAL A 49 8.84 -4.60 -3.98
CA VAL A 49 8.00 -3.51 -3.47
C VAL A 49 7.81 -3.56 -1.95
N ALA A 50 8.75 -4.20 -1.24
CA ALA A 50 8.72 -4.33 0.20
C ALA A 50 8.94 -2.99 0.92
N CYS A 51 8.23 -2.79 2.04
CA CYS A 51 8.59 -1.74 2.98
C CYS A 51 9.83 -2.16 3.75
N THR A 52 10.91 -1.38 3.67
CA THR A 52 12.19 -1.68 4.33
C THR A 52 12.32 -1.04 5.71
N ALA A 53 11.20 -0.66 6.32
CA ALA A 53 11.15 0.07 7.58
C ALA A 53 11.95 1.40 7.62
N CYS A 54 12.33 1.98 6.47
CA CYS A 54 13.24 3.14 6.43
C CYS A 54 12.69 4.45 7.04
N GLY A 55 11.40 4.52 7.37
CA GLY A 55 10.76 5.65 8.06
C GLY A 55 10.65 6.96 7.28
N ARG A 56 11.13 7.04 6.03
CA ARG A 56 11.13 8.27 5.23
C ARG A 56 9.72 8.82 4.99
N CYS A 57 8.77 7.92 4.70
CA CYS A 57 7.36 8.29 4.51
C CYS A 57 6.77 8.93 5.78
N ALA A 58 7.07 8.39 6.97
CA ALA A 58 6.62 8.96 8.24
C ALA A 58 7.26 10.31 8.54
N ALA A 59 8.51 10.54 8.10
CA ALA A 59 9.18 11.82 8.24
C ALA A 59 8.63 12.91 7.30
N ASP A 60 8.14 12.52 6.11
CA ASP A 60 7.56 13.44 5.12
C ASP A 60 6.06 13.68 5.35
N ALA A 61 5.40 12.80 6.10
CA ALA A 61 3.99 12.91 6.42
C ALA A 61 3.72 13.91 7.56
N ALA A 62 2.47 14.37 7.64
CA ALA A 62 2.02 15.15 8.79
C ALA A 62 2.19 14.34 10.09
N PRO A 63 2.49 14.99 11.24
CA PRO A 63 2.71 14.30 12.50
C PRO A 63 1.58 13.33 12.88
N GLY A 64 1.93 12.07 13.06
CA GLY A 64 1.01 10.99 13.44
C GLY A 64 0.04 10.56 12.34
N LEU A 65 0.24 10.95 11.08
CA LEU A 65 -0.48 10.37 9.94
C LEU A 65 0.07 8.98 9.58
N ILE A 66 1.39 8.80 9.64
CA ILE A 66 2.06 7.53 9.39
C ILE A 66 2.88 7.18 10.62
N GLU A 67 2.73 5.94 11.07
CA GLU A 67 3.52 5.36 12.15
C GLU A 67 4.23 4.11 11.66
N MET A 68 5.42 3.85 12.18
CA MET A 68 6.15 2.61 11.90
C MET A 68 5.82 1.59 12.98
N VAL A 69 5.17 0.49 12.61
CA VAL A 69 4.73 -0.57 13.52
C VAL A 69 5.20 -1.91 12.97
N ASN A 70 6.01 -2.64 13.75
CA ASN A 70 6.57 -3.95 13.36
C ASN A 70 7.22 -3.95 11.97
N GLY A 71 8.07 -2.96 11.70
CA GLY A 71 8.78 -2.85 10.41
C GLY A 71 7.94 -2.31 9.24
N LEU A 72 6.66 -2.02 9.46
CA LEU A 72 5.74 -1.56 8.42
C LEU A 72 5.27 -0.13 8.66
N ALA A 73 5.16 0.62 7.57
CA ALA A 73 4.44 1.89 7.59
C ALA A 73 2.93 1.61 7.70
N VAL A 74 2.28 2.18 8.72
CA VAL A 74 0.84 2.10 8.96
C VAL A 74 0.26 3.50 8.90
N ILE A 75 -0.79 3.68 8.12
CA ILE A 75 -1.47 4.97 7.94
C ILE A 75 -2.64 5.06 8.92
N ASP A 76 -2.72 6.15 9.67
CA ASP A 76 -3.89 6.53 10.45
C ASP A 76 -4.91 7.24 9.54
N TYR A 77 -5.85 6.47 9.01
CA TYR A 77 -6.90 6.98 8.13
C TYR A 77 -7.89 7.94 8.83
N SER A 78 -7.89 8.04 10.17
CA SER A 78 -8.66 9.08 10.87
C SER A 78 -8.13 10.50 10.56
N LYS A 79 -6.88 10.59 10.11
CA LYS A 79 -6.19 11.82 9.71
C LYS A 79 -6.03 11.95 8.20
N ASN A 80 -6.82 11.24 7.40
CA ASN A 80 -6.73 11.24 5.93
C ASN A 80 -6.77 12.66 5.32
N ALA A 81 -7.42 13.62 5.97
CA ALA A 81 -7.42 15.03 5.53
C ALA A 81 -6.02 15.68 5.48
N LEU A 82 -5.04 15.11 6.19
CA LEU A 82 -3.64 15.54 6.21
C LEU A 82 -2.77 14.76 5.19
N ALA A 83 -3.35 13.79 4.48
CA ALA A 83 -2.61 12.98 3.52
C ALA A 83 -2.17 13.83 2.31
N SER A 84 -0.89 13.71 1.97
CA SER A 84 -0.25 14.39 0.85
C SER A 84 0.55 13.38 0.02
N PRO A 85 0.69 13.58 -1.31
CA PRO A 85 1.65 12.84 -2.13
C PRO A 85 3.11 12.96 -1.65
N ASP A 86 3.44 13.93 -0.82
CA ASP A 86 4.81 14.09 -0.30
C ASP A 86 5.31 12.84 0.43
N ALA A 87 4.41 12.13 1.13
CA ALA A 87 4.74 10.92 1.87
C ALA A 87 5.26 9.76 1.00
N ILE A 88 4.98 9.79 -0.32
CA ILE A 88 5.43 8.74 -1.25
C ILE A 88 6.74 9.10 -1.97
N ALA A 89 7.15 10.37 -1.95
CA ALA A 89 8.22 10.89 -2.80
C ALA A 89 9.60 10.27 -2.56
N ARG A 90 9.88 9.82 -1.32
CA ARG A 90 11.18 9.26 -0.92
C ARG A 90 11.15 7.76 -0.62
N CYS A 91 10.08 7.06 -1.02
CA CYS A 91 10.03 5.61 -0.89
C CYS A 91 10.93 4.95 -1.95
N PRO A 92 11.98 4.19 -1.56
CA PRO A 92 12.90 3.59 -2.53
C PRO A 92 12.29 2.42 -3.32
N THR A 93 11.27 1.76 -2.76
CA THR A 93 10.69 0.51 -3.27
C THR A 93 9.25 0.68 -3.79
N ASP A 94 8.67 1.87 -3.74
CA ASP A 94 7.24 2.12 -4.00
C ASP A 94 6.27 1.28 -3.14
N ALA A 95 6.69 0.92 -1.93
CA ALA A 95 5.84 0.19 -0.97
C ALA A 95 4.61 1.01 -0.52
N ILE A 96 4.71 2.35 -0.58
CA ILE A 96 3.63 3.30 -0.34
C ILE A 96 3.33 4.07 -1.62
N VAL A 97 2.06 4.21 -1.97
CA VAL A 97 1.61 4.79 -3.24
C VAL A 97 0.47 5.77 -3.02
N TRP A 98 0.40 6.74 -3.93
CA TRP A 98 -0.74 7.63 -4.07
C TRP A 98 -1.59 7.13 -5.24
N VAL A 99 -2.78 6.64 -4.94
CA VAL A 99 -3.67 6.04 -5.94
C VAL A 99 -4.72 7.06 -6.38
N GLU A 100 -4.75 7.31 -7.69
CA GLU A 100 -5.81 8.08 -8.33
C GLU A 100 -6.48 7.21 -9.39
N GLY A 101 -7.79 7.00 -9.24
CA GLY A 101 -8.54 6.14 -10.16
C GLY A 101 -8.26 4.64 -9.94
N PRO A 102 -8.29 3.82 -11.01
CA PRO A 102 -8.11 2.38 -10.91
C PRO A 102 -6.71 1.98 -10.42
N GLN A 103 -6.63 1.18 -9.36
CA GLN A 103 -5.36 0.63 -8.88
C GLN A 103 -4.69 -0.19 -10.00
N PHE A 104 -3.40 0.05 -10.23
CA PHE A 104 -2.55 -0.56 -11.27
C PHE A 104 -2.77 -0.10 -12.72
N ALA A 105 -3.51 0.98 -12.97
CA ALA A 105 -3.68 1.53 -14.32
C ALA A 105 -2.34 1.87 -15.00
N ASP A 106 -1.41 2.47 -14.25
CA ASP A 106 -0.13 2.96 -14.79
C ASP A 106 1.01 1.93 -14.73
N ARG A 107 0.75 0.74 -14.18
CA ARG A 107 1.72 -0.37 -14.09
C ARG A 107 1.11 -1.67 -14.58
N PRO A 108 0.84 -1.80 -15.89
CA PRO A 108 0.16 -2.96 -16.46
C PRO A 108 0.96 -4.26 -16.28
N GLU A 109 2.28 -4.19 -16.11
CA GLU A 109 3.15 -5.34 -15.82
C GLU A 109 2.80 -6.00 -14.47
N LEU A 110 2.46 -5.20 -13.44
CA LEU A 110 2.03 -5.70 -12.13
C LEU A 110 0.61 -6.27 -12.18
N ALA A 111 -0.26 -5.73 -13.04
CA ALA A 111 -1.60 -6.26 -13.27
C ALA A 111 -1.61 -7.61 -14.01
N ARG A 112 -0.53 -7.96 -14.73
CA ARG A 112 -0.40 -9.17 -15.56
C ARG A 112 0.34 -10.34 -14.89
N SER A 113 0.91 -10.14 -13.71
CA SER A 113 1.62 -11.21 -12.96
C SER A 113 0.70 -12.34 -12.47
N ALA A 114 -0.62 -12.17 -12.54
CA ALA A 114 -1.61 -13.21 -12.25
C ALA A 114 -1.87 -14.15 -13.45
N THR A 115 -0.83 -14.56 -14.18
CA THR A 115 -0.93 -15.66 -15.15
C THR A 115 -0.17 -16.86 -14.59
N VAL A 116 -0.90 -17.69 -13.84
CA VAL A 116 -0.62 -19.12 -13.72
C VAL A 116 -1.70 -19.84 -14.52
#